data_AF-A0AB36HL97-F1
#
_entry.id   AF-A0AB36HL97-F1
#
_cell.length_a   1.000
_cell.length_b   1.000
_cell.length_c   1.000
_cell.angle_alpha   90.00
_cell.angle_beta   90.00
_cell.angle_gamma   90.00
#
_symmetry.space_group_name_H-M   'P 1'
#
loop_
_entity.id
_entity.type
_entity.pdbx_description
1 polymer ?
#
loop_
_entity_poly.entity_id
_entity_poly.type
_entity_poly.pdbx_seq_one_letter_code
_entity_poly.pdbx_strand_id
1 'polypeptide(L)'
;MSLDNLSFPVSIGSITFPEVFVRMDGTGVTKFNGAGSGTVNCQYTAGPWELYNLIRNDDGTVSFQSFSFPNVFLRMDGTGVTKFNGAGAGTVNCQYTAGPWEKFNVTCACDGPANSCQGTIESNAFPNVFLRTDGTGVTKFNGAGAGTVNCQYTAGPWEKYQFGIHLNKAIVKLGDMYPTYQSDLQQYAQQIIMNIVNCTTPQDDELGQLSQFFNDVTDFSSPEPTTVSSDCALNCAGMCLSAISLVVSLMGYRTTFGNPQINSVKAAIQRVGGKFIQDIKIIASDLKATGKLKANAEQVFKLISLIWESGDILKSIVSALAGSLGWWDALKLAIVALATIAAWIATDGIALVLEIVTIGLSLVEFIQYAHGVTTNCIEGSCQLETAATSA
;
A
#
# COMPACT_ATOMS: atom_id res chain seq x y z
N MET A 1 12.27 17.17 -3.34
CA MET A 1 12.58 16.04 -4.25
C MET A 1 11.23 15.56 -4.77
N SER A 2 11.03 15.51 -6.09
CA SER A 2 9.72 15.17 -6.66
C SER A 2 9.48 13.66 -6.68
N LEU A 3 8.30 13.18 -6.29
CA LEU A 3 7.93 11.75 -6.35
C LEU A 3 7.30 11.37 -7.70
N ASP A 4 7.61 12.08 -8.78
CA ASP A 4 7.01 11.87 -10.11
C ASP A 4 7.30 10.49 -10.72
N ASN A 5 8.37 9.83 -10.26
CA ASN A 5 8.77 8.49 -10.71
C ASN A 5 8.40 7.37 -9.73
N LEU A 6 7.72 7.68 -8.62
CA LEU A 6 7.30 6.65 -7.69
C LEU A 6 6.07 5.95 -8.27
N SER A 7 6.20 4.67 -8.63
CA SER A 7 5.08 3.90 -9.14
C SER A 7 4.15 3.54 -7.98
N PHE A 8 2.90 4.00 -8.04
CA PHE A 8 1.94 3.80 -6.96
C PHE A 8 1.08 2.57 -7.24
N PRO A 9 0.99 1.63 -6.28
CA PRO A 9 0.15 0.46 -6.42
C PRO A 9 -1.34 0.85 -6.46
N VAL A 10 -1.99 0.55 -7.58
CA VAL A 10 -3.44 0.63 -7.73
C VAL A 10 -3.99 -0.78 -7.84
N SER A 11 -5.11 -1.06 -7.18
CA SER A 11 -5.85 -2.32 -7.36
C SER A 11 -6.89 -2.18 -8.47
N ILE A 12 -7.15 -3.28 -9.18
CA ILE A 12 -8.21 -3.38 -10.20
C ILE A 12 -9.35 -4.23 -9.61
N GLY A 13 -10.35 -3.57 -9.00
CA GLY A 13 -11.49 -4.24 -8.35
C GLY A 13 -12.70 -4.34 -9.27
N SER A 14 -13.38 -5.49 -9.31
CA SER A 14 -14.60 -5.66 -10.11
C SER A 14 -15.76 -4.87 -9.51
N ILE A 15 -16.53 -4.19 -10.36
CA ILE A 15 -17.79 -3.56 -9.95
C ILE A 15 -18.91 -4.59 -9.82
N THR A 16 -18.95 -5.59 -10.69
CA THR A 16 -20.00 -6.62 -10.67
C THR A 16 -19.80 -7.64 -9.56
N PHE A 17 -18.55 -7.92 -9.19
CA PHE A 17 -18.21 -8.86 -8.12
C PHE A 17 -17.51 -8.10 -6.98
N PRO A 18 -18.27 -7.58 -5.99
CA PRO A 18 -17.68 -6.84 -4.88
C PRO A 18 -16.59 -7.65 -4.16
N GLU A 19 -15.54 -6.97 -3.72
CA GLU A 19 -14.36 -7.57 -3.08
C GLU A 19 -13.56 -8.53 -3.99
N VAL A 20 -13.87 -8.63 -5.28
CA VAL A 20 -13.08 -9.43 -6.22
C VAL A 20 -12.14 -8.54 -7.02
N PHE A 21 -10.85 -8.90 -7.04
CA PHE A 21 -9.79 -8.12 -7.68
C PHE A 21 -9.04 -8.96 -8.73
N VAL A 22 -8.48 -8.28 -9.72
CA VAL A 22 -7.57 -8.91 -10.69
C VAL A 22 -6.24 -9.20 -9.98
N ARG A 23 -5.85 -10.47 -9.96
CA ARG A 23 -4.61 -10.99 -9.37
C ARG A 23 -3.60 -11.36 -10.44
N MET A 24 -2.36 -10.94 -10.27
CA MET A 24 -1.19 -11.32 -11.07
C MET A 24 -0.23 -12.19 -10.26
N ASP A 25 -0.05 -13.43 -10.68
CA ASP A 25 1.03 -14.31 -10.22
C ASP A 25 2.13 -14.36 -11.28
N GLY A 26 3.20 -13.60 -11.02
CA GLY A 26 4.39 -13.51 -11.86
C GLY A 26 5.47 -14.52 -11.50
N THR A 27 5.19 -15.50 -10.63
CA THR A 27 6.21 -16.43 -10.15
C THR A 27 6.90 -17.14 -11.32
N GLY A 28 8.23 -17.05 -11.39
CA GLY A 28 9.04 -17.65 -12.45
C GLY A 28 9.06 -16.89 -13.78
N VAL A 29 8.34 -15.76 -13.90
CA VAL A 29 8.36 -14.92 -15.10
C VAL A 29 9.61 -14.03 -15.08
N THR A 30 10.69 -14.53 -15.70
CA THR A 30 12.03 -13.88 -15.66
C THR A 30 12.56 -13.46 -17.03
N LYS A 31 11.84 -13.79 -18.10
CA LYS A 31 12.21 -13.47 -19.48
C LYS A 31 10.97 -13.42 -20.37
N PHE A 32 11.09 -12.71 -21.48
CA PHE A 32 10.02 -12.59 -22.46
C PHE A 32 9.57 -13.96 -22.98
N ASN A 33 8.26 -14.13 -23.15
CA ASN A 33 7.63 -15.30 -23.77
C ASN A 33 6.52 -14.86 -24.72
N GLY A 34 6.57 -15.25 -26.00
CA GLY A 34 5.61 -14.80 -27.01
C GLY A 34 4.14 -15.12 -26.68
N ALA A 35 3.88 -16.25 -26.01
CA ALA A 35 2.54 -16.62 -25.55
C ALA A 35 2.13 -15.97 -24.21
N GLY A 36 3.03 -15.20 -23.59
CA GLY A 36 2.95 -14.83 -22.19
C GLY A 36 3.31 -15.98 -21.25
N SER A 37 3.39 -15.68 -19.95
CA SER A 37 3.72 -16.61 -18.86
C SER A 37 2.90 -16.25 -17.63
N GLY A 38 3.13 -16.92 -16.49
CA GLY A 38 2.43 -16.59 -15.24
C GLY A 38 0.93 -16.84 -15.29
N THR A 39 0.22 -16.39 -14.26
CA THR A 39 -1.24 -16.55 -14.15
C THR A 39 -1.89 -15.22 -13.80
N VAL A 40 -2.97 -14.90 -14.52
CA VAL A 40 -3.87 -13.81 -14.14
C VAL A 40 -5.25 -14.40 -13.89
N ASN A 41 -5.76 -14.18 -12.69
CA ASN A 41 -7.06 -14.67 -12.25
C ASN A 41 -7.67 -13.70 -11.22
N CYS A 42 -8.68 -14.12 -10.48
CA CYS A 42 -9.33 -13.31 -9.46
C CYS A 42 -8.78 -13.61 -8.06
N GLN A 43 -8.97 -12.67 -7.14
CA GLN A 43 -8.78 -12.87 -5.70
C GLN A 43 -9.90 -12.20 -4.91
N TYR A 44 -10.27 -12.79 -3.77
CA TYR A 44 -11.13 -12.14 -2.78
C TYR A 44 -10.28 -11.27 -1.85
N THR A 45 -10.58 -9.98 -1.78
CA THR A 45 -9.74 -8.88 -1.26
C THR A 45 -8.48 -8.66 -2.09
N ALA A 46 -7.95 -7.43 -2.09
CA ALA A 46 -6.70 -7.15 -2.77
C ALA A 46 -5.53 -7.19 -1.77
N GLY A 47 -4.53 -8.00 -2.08
CA GLY A 47 -3.19 -7.98 -1.51
C GLY A 47 -2.15 -7.59 -2.57
N PRO A 48 -0.85 -7.85 -2.33
CA PRO A 48 0.25 -7.39 -3.15
C PRO A 48 0.21 -7.88 -4.60
N TRP A 49 -0.36 -9.06 -4.84
CA TRP A 49 -0.48 -9.62 -6.19
C TRP A 49 -1.65 -9.03 -6.96
N GLU A 50 -2.53 -8.29 -6.29
CA GLU A 50 -3.64 -7.53 -6.85
C GLU A 50 -3.31 -6.03 -6.96
N LEU A 51 -2.07 -5.64 -6.66
CA LEU A 51 -1.56 -4.28 -6.76
C LEU A 51 -0.66 -4.12 -7.99
N TYR A 52 -0.83 -2.99 -8.66
CA TYR A 52 -0.16 -2.69 -9.92
C TYR A 52 0.50 -1.32 -9.88
N ASN A 53 1.76 -1.29 -10.29
CA ASN A 53 2.49 -0.09 -10.67
C ASN A 53 2.02 0.34 -12.07
N LEU A 54 1.34 1.48 -12.16
CA LEU A 54 0.92 2.03 -13.45
C LEU A 54 2.10 2.73 -14.12
N ILE A 55 2.43 2.28 -15.33
CA ILE A 55 3.43 2.93 -16.19
C ILE A 55 2.71 3.64 -17.31
N ARG A 56 2.83 4.96 -17.36
CA ARG A 56 2.32 5.78 -18.46
C ARG A 56 3.37 5.83 -19.56
N ASN A 57 2.95 5.43 -20.75
CA ASN A 57 3.82 5.41 -21.92
C ASN A 57 3.71 6.74 -22.68
N ASP A 58 4.76 7.10 -23.43
CA ASP A 58 4.79 8.32 -24.24
C ASP A 58 3.67 8.40 -25.31
N ASP A 59 3.10 7.25 -25.68
CA ASP A 59 1.97 7.13 -26.61
C ASP A 59 0.60 7.34 -25.97
N GLY A 60 0.55 7.70 -24.68
CA GLY A 60 -0.68 7.95 -23.92
C GLY A 60 -1.34 6.68 -23.36
N THR A 61 -0.83 5.49 -23.68
CA THR A 61 -1.32 4.24 -23.11
C THR A 61 -0.77 4.00 -21.69
N VAL A 62 -1.42 3.11 -20.95
CA VAL A 62 -0.98 2.68 -19.62
C VAL A 62 -0.58 1.21 -19.67
N SER A 63 0.50 0.85 -19.00
CA SER A 63 0.88 -0.54 -18.72
C SER A 63 0.71 -0.81 -17.23
N PHE A 64 0.19 -1.99 -16.88
CA PHE A 64 0.04 -2.43 -15.49
C PHE A 64 1.17 -3.39 -15.12
N GLN A 65 2.21 -2.87 -14.47
CA GLN A 65 3.28 -3.72 -13.93
C GLN A 65 2.85 -4.28 -12.58
N SER A 66 3.09 -5.54 -12.31
CA SER A 66 2.90 -6.12 -10.98
C SER A 66 3.74 -5.37 -9.94
N PHE A 67 3.14 -5.11 -8.79
CA PHE A 67 3.83 -4.54 -7.64
C PHE A 67 4.85 -5.52 -7.05
N SER A 68 4.47 -6.79 -6.84
CA SER A 68 5.33 -7.80 -6.20
C SER A 68 6.30 -8.52 -7.15
N PHE A 69 6.07 -8.46 -8.46
CA PHE A 69 6.91 -9.14 -9.46
C PHE A 69 7.54 -8.09 -10.41
N PRO A 70 8.78 -7.62 -10.12
CA PRO A 70 9.44 -6.58 -10.92
C PRO A 70 9.56 -6.95 -12.40
N ASN A 71 9.35 -5.98 -13.28
CA ASN A 71 9.33 -6.14 -14.74
C ASN A 71 8.27 -7.12 -15.28
N VAL A 72 7.31 -7.56 -14.47
CA VAL A 72 6.22 -8.44 -14.91
C VAL A 72 4.96 -7.59 -15.13
N PHE A 73 4.37 -7.67 -16.32
CA PHE A 73 3.25 -6.83 -16.77
C PHE A 73 2.00 -7.66 -17.06
N LEU A 74 0.82 -7.07 -16.84
CA LEU A 74 -0.45 -7.60 -17.32
C LEU A 74 -0.44 -7.62 -18.85
N ARG A 75 -0.68 -8.79 -19.43
CA ARG A 75 -0.72 -9.01 -20.88
C ARG A 75 -2.12 -9.44 -21.29
N MET A 76 -2.64 -8.83 -22.36
CA MET A 76 -3.92 -9.19 -22.94
C MET A 76 -3.78 -9.53 -24.43
N ASP A 77 -4.01 -10.79 -24.74
CA ASP A 77 -4.05 -11.33 -26.10
C ASP A 77 -5.49 -11.51 -26.55
N GLY A 78 -5.96 -10.53 -27.34
CA GLY A 78 -7.29 -10.48 -27.93
C GLY A 78 -7.37 -11.12 -29.30
N THR A 79 -6.37 -11.89 -29.73
CA THR A 79 -6.36 -12.47 -31.08
C THR A 79 -7.63 -13.28 -31.34
N GLY A 80 -8.37 -12.92 -32.39
CA GLY A 80 -9.63 -13.57 -32.77
C GLY A 80 -10.88 -13.11 -32.00
N VAL A 81 -10.74 -12.22 -31.02
CA VAL A 81 -11.87 -11.64 -30.27
C VAL A 81 -12.52 -10.54 -31.10
N THR A 82 -13.55 -10.91 -31.86
CA THR A 82 -14.22 -10.02 -32.84
C THR A 82 -15.72 -9.82 -32.57
N LYS A 83 -16.26 -10.52 -31.58
CA LYS A 83 -17.66 -10.46 -31.17
C LYS A 83 -17.82 -10.86 -29.71
N PHE A 84 -18.92 -10.44 -29.11
CA PHE A 84 -19.26 -10.77 -27.73
C PHE A 84 -19.31 -12.30 -27.51
N ASN A 85 -18.72 -12.77 -26.41
CA ASN A 85 -18.80 -14.15 -25.94
C ASN A 85 -19.17 -14.19 -24.45
N GLY A 86 -20.29 -14.81 -24.08
CA GLY A 86 -20.77 -14.82 -22.69
C GLY A 86 -19.80 -15.37 -21.64
N ALA A 87 -18.81 -16.19 -22.01
CA ALA A 87 -17.78 -16.68 -21.08
C ALA A 87 -16.49 -15.82 -21.09
N GLY A 88 -16.47 -14.74 -21.88
CA GLY A 88 -15.26 -14.08 -22.33
C GLY A 88 -14.53 -14.89 -23.41
N ALA A 89 -13.44 -14.33 -23.90
CA ALA A 89 -12.58 -14.89 -24.93
C ALA A 89 -11.12 -14.44 -24.71
N GLY A 90 -10.24 -14.77 -25.65
CA GLY A 90 -8.82 -14.42 -25.60
C GLY A 90 -8.10 -14.95 -24.36
N THR A 91 -6.88 -14.45 -24.13
CA THR A 91 -6.04 -14.87 -23.01
C THR A 91 -5.49 -13.66 -22.28
N VAL A 92 -5.59 -13.67 -20.96
CA VAL A 92 -4.92 -12.70 -20.09
C VAL A 92 -3.95 -13.44 -19.19
N ASN A 93 -2.70 -13.00 -19.19
CA ASN A 93 -1.62 -13.59 -18.42
C ASN A 93 -0.55 -12.52 -18.13
N CYS A 94 0.66 -12.95 -17.76
CA CYS A 94 1.78 -12.07 -17.44
C CYS A 94 2.80 -12.02 -18.60
N GLN A 95 3.60 -10.96 -18.67
CA GLN A 95 4.73 -10.85 -19.58
C GLN A 95 5.94 -10.23 -18.87
N TYR A 96 7.15 -10.69 -19.19
CA TYR A 96 8.36 -9.99 -18.76
C TYR A 96 8.66 -8.87 -19.76
N THR A 97 8.67 -7.62 -19.28
CA THR A 97 8.68 -6.35 -20.04
C THR A 97 7.37 -6.02 -20.77
N ALA A 98 7.12 -4.72 -20.99
CA ALA A 98 5.94 -4.26 -21.70
C ALA A 98 6.19 -4.15 -23.21
N GLY A 99 5.32 -4.78 -24.00
CA GLY A 99 5.21 -4.63 -25.44
C GLY A 99 3.80 -4.17 -25.84
N PRO A 100 3.38 -4.40 -27.10
CA PRO A 100 2.07 -3.94 -27.59
C PRO A 100 0.87 -4.52 -26.84
N TRP A 101 0.98 -5.74 -26.29
CA TRP A 101 -0.13 -6.45 -25.65
C TRP A 101 -0.26 -6.16 -24.16
N GLU A 102 0.70 -5.41 -23.61
CA GLU A 102 0.75 -4.96 -22.22
C GLU A 102 0.40 -3.48 -22.08
N LYS A 103 -0.03 -2.85 -23.18
CA LYS A 103 -0.46 -1.44 -23.27
C LYS A 103 -1.97 -1.34 -23.40
N PHE A 104 -2.56 -0.45 -22.62
CA PHE A 104 -4.00 -0.33 -22.46
C PHE A 104 -4.48 1.12 -22.58
N ASN A 105 -5.67 1.28 -23.16
CA ASN A 105 -6.45 2.51 -23.05
C ASN A 105 -7.34 2.38 -21.82
N VAL A 106 -7.07 3.19 -20.79
CA VAL A 106 -7.80 3.16 -19.53
C VAL A 106 -8.75 4.35 -19.50
N THR A 107 -10.04 4.07 -19.34
CA THR A 107 -11.03 5.10 -19.04
C THR A 107 -11.32 5.05 -17.54
N CYS A 108 -11.50 6.21 -16.92
CA CYS A 108 -12.00 6.31 -15.55
C CYS A 108 -12.98 7.48 -15.51
N ALA A 109 -14.24 7.17 -15.18
CA ALA A 109 -15.30 8.14 -14.97
C ALA A 109 -15.77 8.00 -13.51
N CYS A 110 -15.84 9.12 -12.81
CA CYS A 110 -16.24 9.16 -11.42
C CYS A 110 -17.52 9.98 -11.31
N ASP A 111 -18.66 9.30 -11.19
CA ASP A 111 -19.97 9.93 -11.01
C ASP A 111 -20.46 9.66 -9.57
N GLY A 112 -20.30 10.62 -8.64
CA GLY A 112 -20.76 10.49 -7.25
C GLY A 112 -19.66 10.41 -6.17
N PRO A 113 -19.92 9.82 -4.99
CA PRO A 113 -18.95 9.69 -3.88
C PRO A 113 -17.68 8.93 -4.31
N ALA A 114 -16.53 9.12 -3.64
CA ALA A 114 -15.22 8.55 -4.04
C ALA A 114 -15.18 7.03 -4.37
N ASN A 115 -16.15 6.25 -3.91
CA ASN A 115 -16.30 4.83 -4.26
C ASN A 115 -17.01 4.57 -5.61
N SER A 116 -17.41 5.59 -6.34
CA SER A 116 -18.16 5.48 -7.60
C SER A 116 -17.31 5.67 -8.85
N CYS A 117 -15.99 5.80 -8.71
CA CYS A 117 -15.06 5.78 -9.84
C CYS A 117 -15.13 4.43 -10.54
N GLN A 118 -15.62 4.43 -11.78
CA GLN A 118 -15.72 3.26 -12.63
C GLN A 118 -14.88 3.46 -13.89
N GLY A 119 -14.24 2.41 -14.33
CA GLY A 119 -13.45 2.49 -15.55
C GLY A 119 -13.39 1.19 -16.30
N THR A 120 -12.91 1.28 -17.54
CA THR A 120 -12.67 0.13 -18.41
C THR A 120 -11.20 0.08 -18.78
N ILE A 121 -10.70 -1.13 -19.00
CA ILE A 121 -9.33 -1.36 -19.46
C ILE A 121 -9.44 -1.99 -20.84
N GLU A 122 -9.19 -1.22 -21.89
CA GLU A 122 -9.21 -1.68 -23.28
C GLU A 122 -7.78 -2.01 -23.75
N SER A 123 -7.62 -3.06 -24.54
CA SER A 123 -6.34 -3.33 -25.21
C SER A 123 -6.04 -2.22 -26.20
N ASN A 124 -4.81 -1.71 -26.16
CA ASN A 124 -4.35 -0.84 -27.24
C ASN A 124 -4.09 -1.61 -28.55
N ALA A 125 -3.68 -2.88 -28.47
CA ALA A 125 -3.36 -3.69 -29.65
C ALA A 125 -4.60 -4.34 -30.31
N PHE A 126 -5.68 -4.53 -29.55
CA PHE A 126 -6.91 -5.18 -30.02
C PHE A 126 -8.11 -4.26 -29.77
N PRO A 127 -8.49 -3.40 -30.74
CA PRO A 127 -9.56 -2.43 -30.56
C PRO A 127 -10.91 -3.08 -30.20
N ASN A 128 -11.64 -2.45 -29.29
CA ASN A 128 -12.89 -2.93 -28.68
C ASN A 128 -12.74 -4.20 -27.82
N VAL A 129 -11.51 -4.63 -27.50
CA VAL A 129 -11.28 -5.77 -26.62
C VAL A 129 -10.92 -5.28 -25.23
N PHE A 130 -11.73 -5.63 -24.24
CA PHE A 130 -11.63 -5.15 -22.87
C PHE A 130 -11.24 -6.27 -21.90
N LEU A 131 -10.51 -5.92 -20.84
CA LEU A 131 -10.24 -6.83 -19.72
C LEU A 131 -11.56 -7.22 -19.08
N ARG A 132 -11.79 -8.53 -18.89
CA ARG A 132 -13.00 -9.09 -18.27
C ARG A 132 -12.64 -9.86 -17.02
N THR A 133 -13.43 -9.66 -15.96
CA THR A 133 -13.30 -10.40 -14.70
C THR A 133 -14.59 -11.14 -14.38
N ASP A 134 -14.48 -12.46 -14.19
CA ASP A 134 -15.56 -13.32 -13.73
C ASP A 134 -15.22 -13.85 -12.33
N GLY A 135 -15.75 -13.16 -11.33
CA GLY A 135 -15.57 -13.48 -9.91
C GLY A 135 -16.58 -14.48 -9.37
N THR A 136 -17.33 -15.19 -10.23
CA THR A 136 -18.37 -16.11 -9.77
C THR A 136 -17.78 -17.16 -8.82
N GLY A 137 -18.32 -17.24 -7.60
CA GLY A 137 -17.87 -18.18 -6.57
C GLY A 137 -16.62 -17.76 -5.79
N VAL A 138 -16.06 -16.58 -6.04
CA VAL A 138 -14.94 -16.02 -5.29
C VAL A 138 -15.47 -15.33 -4.02
N THR A 139 -15.48 -16.04 -2.89
CA THR A 139 -16.08 -15.56 -1.63
C THR A 139 -15.11 -15.51 -0.45
N LYS A 140 -13.86 -15.93 -0.64
CA LYS A 140 -12.81 -15.92 0.38
C LYS A 140 -11.44 -15.97 -0.28
N PHE A 141 -10.42 -15.53 0.46
CA PHE A 141 -9.04 -15.55 -0.01
C PHE A 141 -8.62 -16.96 -0.44
N ASN A 142 -7.90 -17.05 -1.57
CA ASN A 142 -7.29 -18.27 -2.06
C ASN A 142 -5.85 -17.99 -2.52
N GLY A 143 -4.85 -18.66 -1.93
CA GLY A 143 -3.43 -18.41 -2.25
C GLY A 143 -3.06 -18.61 -3.73
N ALA A 144 -3.77 -19.49 -4.45
CA ALA A 144 -3.59 -19.69 -5.89
C ALA A 144 -4.44 -18.75 -6.77
N GLY A 145 -5.25 -17.89 -6.15
CA GLY A 145 -6.34 -17.17 -6.79
C GLY A 145 -7.55 -18.08 -7.10
N ALA A 146 -8.59 -17.48 -7.65
CA ALA A 146 -9.85 -18.11 -8.02
C ALA A 146 -10.44 -17.40 -9.24
N GLY A 147 -11.69 -17.72 -9.63
CA GLY A 147 -12.37 -17.04 -10.73
C GLY A 147 -11.64 -17.09 -12.07
N THR A 148 -11.99 -16.22 -13.00
CA THR A 148 -11.36 -16.14 -14.32
C THR A 148 -11.16 -14.69 -14.73
N VAL A 149 -9.97 -14.40 -15.27
CA VAL A 149 -9.70 -13.15 -15.97
C VAL A 149 -9.34 -13.49 -17.40
N ASN A 150 -10.05 -12.85 -18.32
CA ASN A 150 -9.86 -12.99 -19.77
C ASN A 150 -10.20 -11.67 -20.45
N CYS A 151 -10.53 -11.67 -21.73
CA CYS A 151 -10.94 -10.45 -22.42
C CYS A 151 -12.26 -10.62 -23.19
N GLN A 152 -12.88 -9.51 -23.59
CA GLN A 152 -14.20 -9.50 -24.19
C GLN A 152 -14.30 -8.44 -25.28
N TYR A 153 -15.05 -8.73 -26.35
CA TYR A 153 -15.43 -7.71 -27.32
C TYR A 153 -16.58 -6.86 -26.76
N THR A 154 -16.36 -5.55 -26.67
CA THR A 154 -17.18 -4.53 -25.97
C THR A 154 -17.15 -4.62 -24.45
N ALA A 155 -17.37 -3.48 -23.79
CA ALA A 155 -17.45 -3.41 -22.34
C ALA A 155 -18.90 -3.56 -21.86
N GLY A 156 -19.14 -4.56 -21.00
CA GLY A 156 -20.36 -4.75 -20.24
C GLY A 156 -20.09 -4.65 -18.73
N PRO A 157 -20.95 -5.21 -17.87
CA PRO A 157 -20.78 -5.13 -16.42
C PRO A 157 -19.49 -5.78 -15.88
N TRP A 158 -18.99 -6.84 -16.53
CA TRP A 158 -17.81 -7.60 -16.09
C TRP A 158 -16.47 -6.98 -16.51
N GLU A 159 -16.52 -5.96 -17.36
CA GLU A 159 -15.39 -5.20 -17.87
C GLU A 159 -15.26 -3.82 -17.18
N LYS A 160 -16.06 -3.59 -16.14
CA LYS A 160 -16.08 -2.38 -15.32
C LYS A 160 -15.36 -2.58 -13.99
N TYR A 161 -14.47 -1.64 -13.69
CA TYR A 161 -13.58 -1.71 -12.55
C TYR A 161 -13.65 -0.47 -11.68
N GLN A 162 -13.49 -0.68 -10.38
CA GLN A 162 -13.14 0.35 -9.42
C GLN A 162 -11.62 0.35 -9.23
N PHE A 163 -10.99 1.49 -9.46
CA PHE A 163 -9.56 1.68 -9.23
C PHE A 163 -9.31 2.23 -7.83
N GLY A 164 -8.32 1.67 -7.14
CA GLY A 164 -7.77 2.30 -5.93
C GLY A 164 -8.65 2.25 -4.69
N ILE A 165 -9.44 1.19 -4.47
CA ILE A 165 -10.27 1.04 -3.25
C ILE A 165 -9.46 1.22 -1.94
N HIS A 166 -8.20 0.79 -1.94
CA HIS A 166 -7.29 0.96 -0.82
C HIS A 166 -6.86 2.41 -0.60
N LEU A 167 -6.81 3.23 -1.67
CA LEU A 167 -6.56 4.66 -1.56
C LEU A 167 -7.71 5.33 -0.81
N ASN A 168 -8.97 4.94 -1.07
CA ASN A 168 -10.10 5.48 -0.31
C ASN A 168 -10.06 5.08 1.17
N LYS A 169 -9.78 3.81 1.48
CA LYS A 169 -9.58 3.35 2.88
C LYS A 169 -8.45 4.12 3.57
N ALA A 170 -7.37 4.40 2.84
CA ALA A 170 -6.25 5.19 3.33
C ALA A 170 -6.62 6.66 3.60
N ILE A 171 -7.41 7.28 2.72
CA ILE A 171 -7.91 8.65 2.92
C ILE A 171 -8.79 8.73 4.17
N VAL A 172 -9.68 7.75 4.38
CA VAL A 172 -10.49 7.68 5.62
C VAL A 172 -9.60 7.54 6.84
N LYS A 173 -8.63 6.61 6.82
CA LYS A 173 -7.68 6.44 7.92
C LYS A 173 -6.86 7.70 8.19
N LEU A 174 -6.48 8.42 7.14
CA LEU A 174 -5.78 9.71 7.25
C LEU A 174 -6.66 10.76 7.93
N GLY A 175 -7.95 10.80 7.57
CA GLY A 175 -8.94 11.64 8.25
C GLY A 175 -9.10 11.30 9.74
N ASP A 176 -9.11 10.02 10.10
CA ASP A 176 -9.19 9.59 11.50
C ASP A 176 -7.97 10.06 12.33
N MET A 177 -6.79 10.15 11.71
CA MET A 177 -5.56 10.67 12.35
C MET A 177 -5.54 12.19 12.47
N TYR A 178 -6.28 12.89 11.61
CA TYR A 178 -6.35 14.34 11.55
C TYR A 178 -7.81 14.80 11.49
N PRO A 179 -8.57 14.69 12.61
CA PRO A 179 -10.02 14.92 12.62
C PRO A 179 -10.43 16.30 12.09
N THR A 180 -9.59 17.33 12.30
CA THR A 180 -9.80 18.69 11.76
C THR A 180 -10.01 18.72 10.25
N TYR A 181 -9.38 17.80 9.51
CA TYR A 181 -9.37 17.77 8.05
C TYR A 181 -10.15 16.58 7.48
N GLN A 182 -10.84 15.81 8.33
CA GLN A 182 -11.57 14.62 7.91
C GLN A 182 -12.65 14.94 6.87
N SER A 183 -13.37 16.06 7.05
CA SER A 183 -14.38 16.52 6.09
C SER A 183 -13.76 16.82 4.72
N ASP A 184 -12.63 17.53 4.72
CA ASP A 184 -11.99 18.01 3.50
C ASP A 184 -11.37 16.83 2.74
N LEU A 185 -10.69 15.92 3.47
CA LEU A 185 -10.15 14.69 2.91
C LEU A 185 -11.26 13.84 2.26
N GLN A 186 -12.43 13.74 2.87
CA GLN A 186 -13.57 13.03 2.28
C GLN A 186 -14.15 13.77 1.08
N GLN A 187 -14.28 15.10 1.15
CA GLN A 187 -14.76 15.95 0.05
C GLN A 187 -13.86 15.82 -1.19
N TYR A 188 -12.54 15.83 -0.99
CA TYR A 188 -11.55 15.79 -2.06
C TYR A 188 -11.08 14.39 -2.42
N ALA A 189 -11.56 13.33 -1.74
CA ALA A 189 -11.09 11.96 -1.91
C ALA A 189 -11.06 11.52 -3.38
N GLN A 190 -12.11 11.86 -4.13
CA GLN A 190 -12.20 11.54 -5.55
C GLN A 190 -11.09 12.20 -6.38
N GLN A 191 -10.88 13.49 -6.20
CA GLN A 191 -9.85 14.24 -6.94
C GLN A 191 -8.45 13.76 -6.55
N ILE A 192 -8.23 13.44 -5.28
CA ILE A 192 -6.97 12.87 -4.80
C ILE A 192 -6.70 11.52 -5.46
N ILE A 193 -7.68 10.59 -5.43
CA ILE A 193 -7.55 9.27 -6.07
C ILE A 193 -7.28 9.43 -7.56
N MET A 194 -8.02 10.31 -8.24
CA MET A 194 -7.84 10.55 -9.66
C MET A 194 -6.46 11.12 -9.97
N ASN A 195 -5.94 12.07 -9.19
CA ASN A 195 -4.60 12.58 -9.40
C ASN A 195 -3.52 11.51 -9.12
N ILE A 196 -3.71 10.65 -8.13
CA ILE A 196 -2.81 9.51 -7.87
C ILE A 196 -2.84 8.50 -9.02
N VAL A 197 -4.03 8.06 -9.44
CA VAL A 197 -4.22 7.11 -10.56
C VAL A 197 -3.73 7.72 -11.88
N ASN A 198 -3.94 9.03 -12.06
CA ASN A 198 -3.49 9.77 -13.24
C ASN A 198 -2.03 10.19 -13.22
N CYS A 199 -1.32 9.96 -12.12
CA CYS A 199 0.02 10.49 -11.88
C CYS A 199 0.12 11.99 -12.20
N THR A 200 -0.94 12.74 -11.89
CA THR A 200 -1.00 14.19 -12.08
C THR A 200 -0.81 14.89 -10.73
N THR A 201 -0.30 16.11 -10.80
CA THR A 201 -0.27 17.01 -9.65
C THR A 201 -1.47 17.96 -9.78
N PRO A 202 -2.35 18.02 -8.76
CA PRO A 202 -3.46 18.96 -8.75
C PRO A 202 -2.92 20.39 -8.80
N GLN A 203 -3.67 21.29 -9.44
CA GLN A 203 -3.37 22.72 -9.36
C GLN A 203 -3.62 23.22 -7.93
N ASP A 204 -2.87 24.24 -7.49
CA ASP A 204 -2.90 24.72 -6.10
C ASP A 204 -4.29 25.22 -5.66
N ASP A 205 -5.16 25.60 -6.59
CA ASP A 205 -6.54 26.04 -6.34
C ASP A 205 -7.56 24.89 -6.26
N GLU A 206 -7.26 23.72 -6.84
CA GLU A 206 -8.16 22.56 -6.86
C GLU A 206 -8.30 21.91 -5.48
N LEU A 207 -7.19 21.83 -4.72
CA LEU A 207 -7.13 21.23 -3.38
C LEU A 207 -6.67 22.22 -2.30
N GLY A 208 -6.81 23.53 -2.54
CA GLY A 208 -6.16 24.58 -1.75
C GLY A 208 -6.40 24.53 -0.24
N GLN A 209 -7.53 23.99 0.24
CA GLN A 209 -7.80 23.82 1.68
C GLN A 209 -6.92 22.74 2.33
N LEU A 210 -6.51 21.72 1.57
CA LEU A 210 -5.59 20.69 2.05
C LEU A 210 -4.14 21.18 2.11
N SER A 211 -3.79 22.33 1.50
CA SER A 211 -2.44 22.89 1.63
C SER A 211 -2.07 23.17 3.10
N GLN A 212 -3.04 23.62 3.92
CA GLN A 212 -2.85 23.88 5.35
C GLN A 212 -2.72 22.58 6.17
N PHE A 213 -3.44 21.52 5.79
CA PHE A 213 -3.28 20.18 6.38
C PHE A 213 -1.80 19.73 6.35
N PHE A 214 -1.03 20.08 5.32
CA PHE A 214 0.37 19.67 5.24
C PHE A 214 1.30 20.39 6.19
N ASN A 215 1.03 21.65 6.52
CA ASN A 215 1.79 22.31 7.58
C ASN A 215 1.60 21.54 8.89
N ASP A 216 0.38 21.11 9.19
CA ASP A 216 0.07 20.34 10.41
C ASP A 216 0.60 18.89 10.37
N VAL A 217 0.67 18.26 9.18
CA VAL A 217 1.24 16.91 9.01
C VAL A 217 2.76 16.92 9.15
N THR A 218 3.42 17.96 8.64
CA THR A 218 4.88 18.08 8.63
C THR A 218 5.43 18.82 9.85
N ASP A 219 4.56 19.38 10.68
CA ASP A 219 4.98 20.03 11.91
C ASP A 219 5.51 18.98 12.91
N PHE A 220 6.84 18.93 13.00
CA PHE A 220 7.58 18.11 13.97
C PHE A 220 7.55 18.68 15.39
N SER A 221 6.77 19.73 15.65
CA SER A 221 6.63 20.31 16.97
C SER A 221 5.84 19.37 17.91
N SER A 222 6.50 18.33 18.39
CA SER A 222 6.13 17.75 19.67
C SER A 222 6.59 18.72 20.76
N PRO A 223 5.77 19.01 21.78
CA PRO A 223 6.27 19.63 23.00
C PRO A 223 7.44 18.79 23.53
N GLU A 224 8.45 19.46 24.09
CA GLU A 224 9.65 18.82 24.65
C GLU A 224 9.24 17.62 25.53
N PRO A 225 9.87 16.44 25.37
CA PRO A 225 9.56 15.31 26.21
C PRO A 225 9.97 15.60 27.65
N THR A 226 8.99 15.57 28.55
CA THR A 226 9.24 15.40 29.98
C THR A 226 9.96 14.06 30.22
N THR A 227 11.26 14.16 30.52
CA THR A 227 12.04 13.28 31.41
C THR A 227 12.08 11.76 31.18
N VAL A 228 11.88 11.24 29.97
CA VAL A 228 12.27 9.84 29.68
C VAL A 228 13.25 9.78 28.51
N SER A 229 14.54 9.87 28.83
CA SER A 229 15.58 9.28 27.99
C SER A 229 15.74 7.81 28.38
N SER A 230 14.78 6.95 28.02
CA SER A 230 15.00 5.51 28.13
C SER A 230 15.36 4.96 26.75
N ASP A 231 16.53 4.32 26.66
CA ASP A 231 17.00 3.64 25.44
C ASP A 231 15.97 2.63 24.92
N CYS A 232 15.10 2.12 25.79
CA CYS A 232 13.95 1.31 25.42
C CYS A 232 13.02 2.02 24.43
N ALA A 233 12.57 3.25 24.71
CA ALA A 233 11.66 3.98 23.84
C ALA A 233 12.32 4.33 22.50
N LEU A 234 13.64 4.60 22.50
CA LEU A 234 14.42 4.83 21.30
C LEU A 234 14.46 3.58 20.40
N ASN A 235 14.75 2.41 20.97
CA ASN A 235 14.76 1.16 20.21
C ASN A 235 13.36 0.75 19.73
N CYS A 236 12.31 1.00 20.51
CA CYS A 236 10.94 0.80 20.05
C CYS A 236 10.61 1.71 18.86
N ALA A 237 11.00 2.98 18.91
CA ALA A 237 10.81 3.93 17.80
C ALA A 237 11.55 3.48 16.54
N GLY A 238 12.81 3.07 16.66
CA GLY A 238 13.59 2.52 15.55
C GLY A 238 13.00 1.24 14.96
N MET A 239 12.48 0.34 15.82
CA MET A 239 11.80 -0.87 15.37
C MET A 239 10.51 -0.54 14.59
N CYS A 240 9.73 0.44 15.04
CA CYS A 240 8.54 0.90 14.33
C CYS A 240 8.88 1.54 12.98
N LEU A 241 9.88 2.43 12.96
CA LEU A 241 10.31 3.13 11.75
C LEU A 241 10.94 2.18 10.73
N SER A 242 11.72 1.19 11.17
CA SER A 242 12.28 0.17 10.26
C SER A 242 11.20 -0.73 9.66
N ALA A 243 10.17 -1.10 10.43
CA ALA A 243 9.02 -1.83 9.90
C ALA A 243 8.29 -1.04 8.80
N ILE A 244 8.09 0.27 9.00
CA ILE A 244 7.46 1.13 8.00
C ILE A 244 8.40 1.44 6.83
N SER A 245 9.71 1.55 7.06
CA SER A 245 10.71 1.67 5.98
C SER A 245 10.66 0.48 5.02
N LEU A 246 10.38 -0.73 5.52
CA LEU A 246 10.18 -1.90 4.66
C LEU A 246 9.00 -1.70 3.70
N VAL A 247 7.90 -1.12 4.18
CA VAL A 247 6.71 -0.79 3.38
C VAL A 247 7.05 0.17 2.27
N VAL A 248 7.73 1.23 2.64
CA VAL A 248 8.09 2.30 1.72
C VAL A 248 9.15 1.80 0.70
N SER A 249 10.05 0.91 1.13
CA SER A 249 11.03 0.25 0.26
C SER A 249 10.39 -0.68 -0.76
N LEU A 250 9.30 -1.37 -0.41
CA LEU A 250 8.52 -2.17 -1.37
C LEU A 250 7.92 -1.31 -2.48
N MET A 251 7.60 -0.05 -2.17
CA MET A 251 7.13 0.93 -3.14
C MET A 251 8.26 1.51 -4.00
N GLY A 252 9.52 1.08 -3.81
CA GLY A 252 10.68 1.60 -4.52
C GLY A 252 11.24 2.91 -3.93
N TYR A 253 10.71 3.39 -2.80
CA TYR A 253 11.23 4.56 -2.09
C TYR A 253 12.12 4.12 -0.93
N ARG A 254 13.39 4.52 -0.93
CA ARG A 254 14.31 4.24 0.18
C ARG A 254 14.34 5.42 1.13
N THR A 255 13.82 5.22 2.33
CA THR A 255 13.86 6.22 3.40
C THR A 255 14.95 5.93 4.39
N THR A 256 15.63 6.97 4.85
CA THR A 256 16.44 6.94 6.07
C THR A 256 15.87 7.96 7.04
N PHE A 257 15.67 7.54 8.29
CA PHE A 257 15.13 8.43 9.32
C PHE A 257 16.25 9.04 10.13
N GLY A 258 16.27 10.38 10.21
CA GLY A 258 17.19 11.10 11.08
C GLY A 258 16.72 11.15 12.53
N ASN A 259 17.58 11.69 13.40
CA ASN A 259 17.27 11.88 14.82
C ASN A 259 15.95 12.64 15.08
N PRO A 260 15.58 13.71 14.34
CA PRO A 260 14.30 14.39 14.55
C PRO A 260 13.09 13.47 14.35
N GLN A 261 13.08 12.67 13.29
CA GLN A 261 12.01 11.72 12.99
C GLN A 261 11.90 10.63 14.06
N ILE A 262 13.04 10.05 14.44
CA ILE A 262 13.10 9.01 15.49
C ILE A 262 12.59 9.56 16.82
N ASN A 263 12.97 10.79 17.18
CA ASN A 263 12.55 11.43 18.41
C ASN A 263 11.05 11.75 18.43
N SER A 264 10.45 12.11 17.29
CA SER A 264 9.00 12.31 17.19
C SER A 264 8.22 11.02 17.48
N VAL A 265 8.63 9.90 16.87
CA VAL A 265 8.00 8.59 17.12
C VAL A 265 8.26 8.13 18.56
N LYS A 266 9.45 8.35 19.10
CA LYS A 266 9.77 8.10 20.51
C LYS A 266 8.81 8.85 21.45
N ALA A 267 8.57 10.13 21.20
CA ALA A 267 7.66 10.94 22.00
C ALA A 267 6.21 10.40 21.94
N ALA A 268 5.77 9.92 20.77
CA ALA A 268 4.46 9.27 20.62
C ALA A 268 4.37 7.97 21.43
N ILE A 269 5.40 7.12 21.37
CA ILE A 269 5.46 5.88 22.17
C ILE A 269 5.37 6.19 23.67
N GLN A 270 6.01 7.25 24.13
CA GLN A 270 5.96 7.67 25.52
C GLN A 270 4.58 8.13 25.96
N ARG A 271 3.80 8.78 25.07
CA ARG A 271 2.41 9.18 25.34
C ARG A 271 1.45 7.99 25.40
N VAL A 272 1.60 7.02 24.49
CA VAL A 272 0.75 5.82 24.45
C VAL A 272 1.01 4.90 25.66
N GLY A 273 2.25 4.86 26.15
CA GLY A 273 2.60 4.27 27.44
C GLY A 273 2.94 2.77 27.41
N GLY A 274 2.92 2.15 28.60
CA GLY A 274 3.58 0.87 28.87
C GLY A 274 3.03 -0.33 28.10
N LYS A 275 1.72 -0.39 27.79
CA LYS A 275 1.12 -1.54 27.08
C LYS A 275 1.73 -1.71 25.69
N PHE A 276 1.84 -0.63 24.92
CA PHE A 276 2.43 -0.68 23.58
C PHE A 276 3.89 -1.17 23.62
N ILE A 277 4.66 -0.71 24.61
CA ILE A 277 6.04 -1.17 24.83
C ILE A 277 6.07 -2.68 25.16
N GLN A 278 5.15 -3.19 25.98
CA GLN A 278 5.09 -4.63 26.28
C GLN A 278 4.73 -5.45 25.03
N ASP A 279 3.78 -4.99 24.21
CA ASP A 279 3.41 -5.66 22.97
C ASP A 279 4.61 -5.70 21.99
N ILE A 280 5.37 -4.60 21.87
CA ILE A 280 6.63 -4.57 21.10
C ILE A 280 7.66 -5.55 21.66
N LYS A 281 7.83 -5.63 22.99
CA LYS A 281 8.77 -6.59 23.60
C LYS A 281 8.42 -8.02 23.24
N ILE A 282 7.14 -8.40 23.28
CA ILE A 282 6.68 -9.75 22.90
C ILE A 282 7.06 -10.02 21.44
N ILE A 283 6.76 -9.07 20.54
CA ILE A 283 7.10 -9.20 19.11
C ILE A 283 8.62 -9.35 18.91
N ALA A 284 9.42 -8.53 19.61
CA ALA A 284 10.88 -8.56 19.51
C ALA A 284 11.47 -9.87 20.04
N SER A 285 10.98 -10.38 21.18
CA SER A 285 11.41 -11.65 21.77
C SER A 285 10.99 -12.88 20.94
N ASP A 286 9.91 -12.78 20.18
CA ASP A 286 9.43 -13.87 19.33
C ASP A 286 10.22 -14.03 18.02
N LEU A 287 11.08 -13.06 17.67
CA LEU A 287 11.94 -13.15 16.50
C LEU A 287 12.84 -14.38 16.57
N LYS A 288 12.89 -15.10 15.46
CA LYS A 288 13.67 -16.34 15.35
C LYS A 288 15.04 -16.06 14.76
N ALA A 289 15.98 -16.95 15.09
CA ALA A 289 17.34 -16.94 14.56
C ALA A 289 17.38 -16.89 13.01
N THR A 290 18.52 -16.46 12.48
CA THR A 290 18.80 -16.30 11.06
C THR A 290 18.36 -17.52 10.24
N GLY A 291 17.60 -17.32 9.15
CA GLY A 291 17.09 -18.40 8.29
C GLY A 291 15.59 -18.74 8.44
N LYS A 292 14.86 -18.06 9.33
CA LYS A 292 13.39 -18.19 9.50
C LYS A 292 12.63 -16.97 8.96
N LEU A 293 12.90 -16.59 7.71
CA LEU A 293 12.36 -15.36 7.09
C LEU A 293 10.83 -15.25 7.20
N LYS A 294 10.09 -16.33 6.92
CA LYS A 294 8.63 -16.36 7.04
C LYS A 294 8.15 -16.00 8.46
N ALA A 295 8.70 -16.66 9.49
CA ALA A 295 8.29 -16.41 10.87
C ALA A 295 8.64 -14.98 11.33
N ASN A 296 9.77 -14.43 10.85
CA ASN A 296 10.14 -13.06 11.16
C ASN A 296 9.25 -12.05 10.42
N ALA A 297 8.80 -12.36 9.19
CA ALA A 297 7.83 -11.55 8.46
C ALA A 297 6.47 -11.49 9.18
N GLU A 298 6.04 -12.59 9.80
CA GLU A 298 4.83 -12.60 10.65
C GLU A 298 4.96 -11.65 11.85
N GLN A 299 6.15 -11.52 12.44
CA GLN A 299 6.41 -10.55 13.52
C GLN A 299 6.43 -9.10 13.02
N VAL A 300 6.97 -8.85 11.82
CA VAL A 300 6.87 -7.53 11.16
C VAL A 300 5.40 -7.16 10.97
N PHE A 301 4.57 -8.08 10.49
CA PHE A 301 3.13 -7.83 10.32
C PHE A 301 2.43 -7.49 11.65
N LYS A 302 2.72 -8.24 12.72
CA LYS A 302 2.17 -7.94 14.06
C LYS A 302 2.53 -6.53 14.51
N LEU A 303 3.77 -6.08 14.28
CA LEU A 303 4.16 -4.71 14.62
C LEU A 303 3.42 -3.68 13.78
N ILE A 304 3.29 -3.91 12.46
CA ILE A 304 2.54 -3.01 11.57
C ILE A 304 1.08 -2.92 12.01
N SER A 305 0.47 -4.04 12.42
CA SER A 305 -0.90 -4.07 12.95
C SER A 305 -1.03 -3.27 14.25
N LEU A 306 -0.08 -3.45 15.17
CA LEU A 306 -0.01 -2.69 16.42
C LEU A 306 0.15 -1.17 16.17
N ILE A 307 0.97 -0.78 15.19
CA ILE A 307 1.13 0.62 14.76
C ILE A 307 -0.18 1.13 14.14
N TRP A 308 -0.80 0.35 13.25
CA TRP A 308 -2.05 0.72 12.57
C TRP A 308 -3.20 1.03 13.53
N GLU A 309 -3.28 0.26 14.62
CA GLU A 309 -4.26 0.45 15.69
C GLU A 309 -3.92 1.66 16.59
N SER A 310 -2.65 2.06 16.65
CA SER A 310 -2.18 3.19 17.45
C SER A 310 -2.20 4.50 16.65
N GLY A 311 -3.31 5.25 16.74
CA GLY A 311 -3.50 6.51 16.03
C GLY A 311 -2.35 7.51 16.17
N ASP A 312 -1.85 7.72 17.39
CA ASP A 312 -0.76 8.67 17.67
C ASP A 312 0.58 8.23 17.06
N ILE A 313 0.89 6.93 17.12
CA ILE A 313 2.17 6.42 16.62
C ILE A 313 2.16 6.37 15.10
N LEU A 314 1.05 5.90 14.51
CA LEU A 314 0.88 5.94 13.06
C LEU A 314 0.96 7.37 12.54
N LYS A 315 0.29 8.32 13.21
CA LYS A 315 0.36 9.75 12.90
C LYS A 315 1.80 10.26 12.91
N SER A 316 2.56 10.01 13.98
CA SER A 316 3.96 10.43 14.08
C SER A 316 4.86 9.81 13.01
N ILE A 317 4.61 8.57 12.60
CA ILE A 317 5.36 7.93 11.51
C ILE A 317 5.00 8.55 10.16
N VAL A 318 3.72 8.81 9.89
CA VAL A 318 3.29 9.49 8.66
C VAL A 318 3.91 10.89 8.57
N SER A 319 3.93 11.65 9.67
CA SER A 319 4.63 12.94 9.75
C SER A 319 6.13 12.81 9.47
N ALA A 320 6.78 11.79 10.03
CA ALA A 320 8.19 11.49 9.79
C ALA A 320 8.52 11.20 8.31
N LEU A 321 7.61 10.54 7.59
CA LEU A 321 7.73 10.30 6.15
C LEU A 321 7.52 11.58 5.32
N ALA A 322 6.57 12.43 5.74
CA ALA A 322 6.15 13.61 4.99
C ALA A 322 7.14 14.79 5.05
N GLY A 323 7.90 14.93 6.13
CA GLY A 323 8.61 16.17 6.48
C GLY A 323 9.70 16.71 5.55
N SER A 324 10.04 16.02 4.46
CA SER A 324 11.04 16.49 3.47
C SER A 324 10.46 16.70 2.06
N LEU A 325 9.14 16.56 1.93
CA LEU A 325 8.43 16.55 0.65
C LEU A 325 7.58 17.81 0.47
N GLY A 326 7.31 18.15 -0.80
CA GLY A 326 6.25 19.11 -1.10
C GLY A 326 4.89 18.57 -0.66
N TRP A 327 3.92 19.46 -0.45
CA TRP A 327 2.61 19.11 0.13
C TRP A 327 1.92 17.95 -0.62
N TRP A 328 1.93 17.98 -1.96
CA TRP A 328 1.30 16.93 -2.78
C TRP A 328 2.06 15.60 -2.68
N ASP A 329 3.39 15.64 -2.74
CA ASP A 329 4.22 14.45 -2.59
C ASP A 329 4.07 13.82 -1.20
N ALA A 330 3.95 14.64 -0.15
CA ALA A 330 3.66 14.19 1.20
C ALA A 330 2.28 13.50 1.30
N LEU A 331 1.22 14.12 0.75
CA LEU A 331 -0.14 13.54 0.72
C LEU A 331 -0.14 12.18 0.04
N LYS A 332 0.45 12.17 -1.15
CA LYS A 332 0.53 11.04 -2.04
C LYS A 332 1.29 9.90 -1.37
N LEU A 333 2.44 10.17 -0.76
CA LEU A 333 3.20 9.17 -0.01
C LEU A 333 2.41 8.63 1.20
N ALA A 334 1.77 9.50 1.98
CA ALA A 334 0.99 9.11 3.15
C ALA A 334 -0.18 8.19 2.78
N ILE A 335 -1.01 8.60 1.81
CA ILE A 335 -2.16 7.82 1.35
C ILE A 335 -1.70 6.47 0.81
N VAL A 336 -0.65 6.44 0.00
CA VAL A 336 -0.23 5.18 -0.61
C VAL A 336 0.41 4.24 0.41
N ALA A 337 1.23 4.74 1.34
CA ALA A 337 1.77 3.93 2.42
C ALA A 337 0.64 3.32 3.26
N LEU A 338 -0.38 4.11 3.61
CA LEU A 338 -1.56 3.64 4.33
C LEU A 338 -2.41 2.65 3.51
N ALA A 339 -2.50 2.84 2.19
CA ALA A 339 -3.23 1.95 1.30
C ALA A 339 -2.57 0.57 1.24
N THR A 340 -1.23 0.54 1.15
CA THR A 340 -0.43 -0.69 1.19
C THR A 340 -0.61 -1.41 2.52
N ILE A 341 -0.56 -0.70 3.65
CA ILE A 341 -0.81 -1.29 4.97
C ILE A 341 -2.24 -1.83 5.05
N ALA A 342 -3.23 -1.07 4.57
CA ALA A 342 -4.63 -1.50 4.57
C ALA A 342 -4.85 -2.80 3.77
N ALA A 343 -4.14 -2.97 2.65
CA ALA A 343 -4.18 -4.20 1.86
C ALA A 343 -3.63 -5.42 2.65
N TRP A 344 -2.56 -5.22 3.44
CA TRP A 344 -2.03 -6.29 4.28
C TRP A 344 -2.92 -6.62 5.47
N ILE A 345 -3.51 -5.61 6.10
CA ILE A 345 -4.50 -5.81 7.16
C ILE A 345 -5.71 -6.59 6.62
N ALA A 346 -6.16 -6.30 5.41
CA ALA A 346 -7.30 -7.00 4.79
C ALA A 346 -7.06 -8.50 4.54
N THR A 347 -5.81 -8.97 4.58
CA THR A 347 -5.43 -10.36 4.34
C THR A 347 -4.82 -11.04 5.58
N ASP A 348 -4.99 -10.44 6.76
CA ASP A 348 -4.36 -10.90 8.02
C ASP A 348 -2.84 -11.10 7.88
N GLY A 349 -2.19 -10.26 7.06
CA GLY A 349 -0.75 -10.26 6.85
C GLY A 349 -0.21 -11.33 5.90
N ILE A 350 -1.05 -12.23 5.39
CA ILE A 350 -0.66 -13.29 4.45
C ILE A 350 0.07 -12.67 3.25
N ALA A 351 -0.49 -11.59 2.72
CA ALA A 351 0.09 -10.74 1.70
C ALA A 351 1.55 -10.34 1.96
N LEU A 352 1.78 -9.62 3.07
CA LEU A 352 3.09 -9.08 3.44
C LEU A 352 4.11 -10.19 3.61
N VAL A 353 3.70 -11.28 4.26
CA VAL A 353 4.58 -12.44 4.50
C VAL A 353 5.01 -13.07 3.18
N LEU A 354 4.08 -13.25 2.24
CA LEU A 354 4.39 -13.78 0.91
C LEU A 354 5.35 -12.86 0.17
N GLU A 355 5.12 -11.54 0.22
CA GLU A 355 5.95 -10.55 -0.46
C GLU A 355 7.39 -10.50 0.08
N ILE A 356 7.57 -10.41 1.41
CA ILE A 356 8.90 -10.46 2.06
C ILE A 356 9.65 -11.74 1.69
N VAL A 357 8.96 -12.89 1.71
CA VAL A 357 9.58 -14.20 1.41
C VAL A 357 9.94 -14.32 -0.07
N THR A 358 9.09 -13.83 -0.96
CA THR A 358 9.24 -13.97 -2.42
C THR A 358 10.33 -13.06 -2.95
N ILE A 359 10.37 -11.81 -2.49
CA ILE A 359 11.37 -10.81 -2.92
C ILE A 359 12.69 -10.98 -2.16
N GLY A 360 12.68 -11.67 -1.02
CA GLY A 360 13.87 -11.88 -0.19
C GLY A 360 14.31 -10.59 0.51
N LEU A 361 13.36 -9.81 1.01
CA LEU A 361 13.64 -8.54 1.69
C LEU A 361 14.52 -8.75 2.93
N SER A 362 15.52 -7.88 3.07
CA SER A 362 16.41 -7.86 4.23
C SER A 362 15.68 -7.29 5.45
N LEU A 363 15.66 -8.05 6.53
CA LEU A 363 15.10 -7.64 7.83
C LEU A 363 16.20 -7.22 8.83
N VAL A 364 17.43 -6.94 8.37
CA VAL A 364 18.59 -6.72 9.25
C VAL A 364 18.37 -5.55 10.21
N GLU A 365 17.95 -4.39 9.71
CA GLU A 365 17.73 -3.20 10.55
C GLU A 365 16.61 -3.43 11.58
N PHE A 366 15.51 -4.06 11.16
CA PHE A 366 14.42 -4.44 12.04
C PHE A 366 14.89 -5.36 13.18
N ILE A 367 15.70 -6.38 12.86
CA ILE A 367 16.28 -7.31 13.84
C ILE A 367 17.25 -6.59 14.79
N GLN A 368 18.02 -5.63 14.30
CA GLN A 368 18.94 -4.84 15.14
C GLN A 368 18.18 -4.04 16.20
N TYR A 369 17.11 -3.32 15.81
CA TYR A 369 16.29 -2.60 16.77
C TYR A 369 15.54 -3.53 17.72
N ALA A 370 15.05 -4.67 17.23
CA ALA A 370 14.42 -5.67 18.08
C ALA A 370 15.38 -6.23 19.14
N HIS A 371 16.65 -6.47 18.79
CA HIS A 371 17.67 -6.82 19.76
C HIS A 371 17.83 -5.71 20.83
N GLY A 372 17.91 -4.46 20.40
CA GLY A 372 17.94 -3.30 21.30
C GLY A 372 16.72 -3.20 22.22
N VAL A 373 15.52 -3.57 21.75
CA VAL A 373 14.32 -3.68 22.59
C VAL A 373 14.51 -4.77 23.65
N THR A 374 14.96 -5.97 23.27
CA THR A 374 15.13 -7.08 24.22
C THR A 374 16.18 -6.79 25.30
N THR A 375 17.20 -5.99 25.00
CA THR A 375 18.26 -5.65 25.95
C THR A 375 17.93 -4.43 26.81
N ASN A 376 17.29 -3.40 26.24
CA ASN A 376 17.12 -2.11 26.92
C ASN A 376 15.75 -1.94 27.59
N CYS A 377 14.76 -2.79 27.30
CA CYS A 377 13.42 -2.74 27.89
C CYS A 377 13.22 -3.72 29.07
N ILE A 378 14.17 -3.77 30.01
CA ILE A 378 14.13 -4.64 31.20
C ILE A 378 13.05 -4.17 32.18
N GLU A 379 12.36 -5.10 32.86
CA GLU A 379 11.43 -4.77 33.94
C GLU A 379 12.14 -3.96 35.04
N GLY A 380 11.63 -2.76 35.31
CA GLY A 380 12.18 -1.82 36.30
C GLY A 380 12.66 -0.48 35.76
N SER A 381 12.90 -0.33 34.44
CA SER A 381 13.31 0.95 33.82
C SER A 381 12.15 1.81 33.31
N CYS A 382 10.92 1.31 33.41
CA CYS A 382 9.68 2.03 33.09
C CYS A 382 8.85 2.24 34.36
N GLN A 383 9.46 2.78 35.42
CA GLN A 383 8.69 3.36 36.53
C GLN A 383 8.05 4.63 35.99
N LEU A 384 6.74 4.57 35.72
CA LEU A 384 5.93 5.78 35.72
C LEU A 384 6.04 6.37 37.13
N GLU A 385 6.88 7.40 37.31
CA GLU A 385 6.80 8.21 38.52
C GLU A 385 5.36 8.71 38.62
N THR A 386 4.68 8.21 39.63
CA THR A 386 3.31 8.52 39.94
C THR A 386 3.21 10.02 40.20
N ALA A 387 2.18 10.62 39.60
CA ALA A 387 1.88 12.03 39.71
C ALA A 387 1.94 12.52 41.16
N ALA A 388 2.53 13.71 41.31
CA ALA A 388 2.57 14.48 42.54
C ALA A 388 1.20 14.49 43.26
N THR A 389 1.18 13.99 44.48
CA THR A 389 0.23 14.44 45.50
C THR A 389 0.94 15.45 46.40
N SER A 390 0.52 16.70 46.20
CA SER A 390 0.70 17.87 47.05
C SER A 390 0.56 17.58 48.55
N ALA A 391 1.45 18.19 49.35
CA ALA A 391 1.19 18.58 50.72
C ALA A 391 0.72 20.03 50.78
#